data_AF-A0A2A2AQL8-F1
#
_entry.id   AF-A0A2A2AQL8-F1
#
_cell.length_a   1.000
_cell.length_b   1.000
_cell.length_c   1.000
_cell.angle_alpha   90.00
_cell.angle_beta   90.00
_cell.angle_gamma   90.00
#
_symmetry.space_group_name_H-M   'P 1'
#
loop_
_entity.id
_entity.type
_entity.pdbx_description
1 polymer ?
#
loop_
_entity_poly.entity_id
_entity_poly.type
_entity_poly.pdbx_seq_one_letter_code
_entity_poly.pdbx_strand_id
1 'polypeptide(L)'
;MRFDLITLFPELIAPYLEHGVNRRATQQAGVQVQFWNPRDFSDGGYRRIDDRPFGGGPGMVMLAEPLARCMDAIRQARGEPQGPSQGAGAVDAAALEQRAPLVFFTPAGQPLRHATVAEFAASAHGAVLLCGRYEGVDQRFVDAYVDAQLSLGDFVLSGGEVAAAAFLDAVLRLQPEVLNDAQSHVQDSFHPELDGLLDCPHYTRPVTWRGQVVPEVLLSGDHARIARWRRQQSLLISARLRPDLLAQARREGRLSQGDEQCLQAGDG
;
A
#
# COMPACT_ATOMS: atom_id res chain seq x y z
N MET A 1 4.34 3.11 -15.29
CA MET A 1 4.08 2.10 -14.24
C MET A 1 2.79 1.35 -14.55
N ARG A 2 2.72 0.03 -14.32
CA ARG A 2 1.52 -0.79 -14.56
C ARG A 2 1.22 -1.67 -13.35
N PHE A 3 -0.05 -1.78 -12.98
CA PHE A 3 -0.56 -2.74 -12.00
C PHE A 3 -1.53 -3.72 -12.66
N ASP A 4 -1.42 -5.01 -12.34
CA ASP A 4 -2.37 -6.03 -12.77
C ASP A 4 -2.98 -6.67 -11.53
N LEU A 5 -4.30 -6.69 -11.42
CA LEU A 5 -5.00 -7.29 -10.29
C LEU A 5 -5.58 -8.64 -10.70
N ILE A 6 -5.15 -9.69 -10.01
CA ILE A 6 -5.77 -11.00 -10.07
C ILE A 6 -6.90 -11.01 -9.04
N THR A 7 -8.15 -10.90 -9.50
CA THR A 7 -9.33 -10.83 -8.64
C THR A 7 -10.57 -11.45 -9.29
N LEU A 8 -11.43 -12.05 -8.47
CA LEU A 8 -12.73 -12.53 -8.92
C LEU A 8 -13.75 -11.41 -9.12
N PHE A 9 -13.54 -10.24 -8.51
CA PHE A 9 -14.50 -9.15 -8.42
C PHE A 9 -13.87 -7.79 -8.77
N PRO A 10 -13.52 -7.55 -10.06
CA PRO A 10 -13.01 -6.26 -10.51
C PRO A 10 -13.88 -5.07 -10.11
N GLU A 11 -15.21 -5.27 -10.05
CA GLU A 11 -16.21 -4.27 -9.69
C GLU A 11 -16.06 -3.71 -8.26
N LEU A 12 -15.34 -4.40 -7.37
CA LEU A 12 -15.07 -3.89 -6.02
C LEU A 12 -13.94 -2.86 -6.00
N ILE A 13 -13.10 -2.80 -7.04
CA ILE A 13 -11.90 -1.96 -7.08
C ILE A 13 -12.02 -0.92 -8.19
N ALA A 14 -12.56 -1.27 -9.36
CA ALA A 14 -12.66 -0.38 -10.51
C ALA A 14 -13.24 1.01 -10.18
N PRO A 15 -14.31 1.15 -9.37
CA PRO A 15 -14.84 2.47 -9.01
C PRO A 15 -13.85 3.38 -8.27
N TYR A 16 -12.89 2.82 -7.52
CA TYR A 16 -11.86 3.61 -6.84
C TYR A 16 -10.93 4.31 -7.84
N LEU A 17 -10.71 3.70 -9.01
CA LEU A 17 -9.84 4.24 -10.06
C LEU A 17 -10.51 5.35 -10.87
N GLU A 18 -11.83 5.51 -10.75
CA GLU A 18 -12.62 6.51 -11.46
C GLU A 18 -12.82 7.81 -10.66
N HIS A 19 -12.36 7.86 -9.41
CA HIS A 19 -12.60 9.00 -8.51
C HIS A 19 -11.30 9.52 -7.87
N GLY A 20 -11.34 10.78 -7.40
CA GLY A 20 -10.31 11.35 -6.53
C GLY A 20 -8.90 11.39 -7.11
N VAL A 21 -7.91 11.11 -6.26
CA VAL A 21 -6.47 11.05 -6.61
C VAL A 21 -6.16 9.91 -7.57
N ASN A 22 -6.84 8.76 -7.41
CA ASN A 22 -6.61 7.56 -8.21
C ASN A 22 -6.98 7.78 -9.68
N ARG A 23 -8.08 8.51 -9.94
CA ARG A 23 -8.44 8.94 -11.31
C ARG A 23 -7.34 9.80 -11.94
N ARG A 24 -6.74 10.70 -11.17
CA ARG A 24 -5.62 11.52 -11.70
C ARG A 24 -4.40 10.66 -11.99
N ALA A 25 -4.10 9.69 -11.13
CA ALA A 25 -3.00 8.76 -11.38
C ALA A 25 -3.18 7.96 -12.68
N THR A 26 -4.40 7.48 -12.95
CA THR A 26 -4.68 6.68 -14.16
C THR A 26 -4.84 7.52 -15.43
N GLN A 27 -5.32 8.77 -15.33
CA GLN A 27 -5.57 9.63 -16.50
C GLN A 27 -4.43 10.60 -16.82
N GLN A 28 -3.64 11.01 -15.82
CA GLN A 28 -2.63 12.07 -15.95
C GLN A 28 -1.22 11.52 -15.74
N ALA A 29 -1.00 10.70 -14.71
CA ALA A 29 0.32 10.15 -14.37
C ALA A 29 0.70 8.87 -15.15
N GLY A 30 -0.09 8.50 -16.16
CA GLY A 30 0.20 7.35 -17.02
C GLY A 30 0.21 5.99 -16.32
N VAL A 31 -0.40 5.87 -15.14
CA VAL A 31 -0.49 4.60 -14.43
C VAL A 31 -1.56 3.72 -15.07
N GLN A 32 -1.16 2.52 -15.50
CA GLN A 32 -2.08 1.54 -16.07
C GLN A 32 -2.53 0.57 -14.99
N VAL A 33 -3.83 0.30 -14.93
CA VAL A 33 -4.39 -0.72 -14.03
C VAL A 33 -5.25 -1.68 -14.86
N GLN A 34 -4.94 -2.97 -14.78
CA GLN A 34 -5.67 -4.03 -15.50
C GLN A 34 -6.22 -5.07 -14.53
N PHE A 35 -7.37 -5.64 -14.85
CA PHE A 35 -8.03 -6.67 -14.04
C PHE A 35 -8.01 -8.00 -14.78
N TRP A 36 -7.70 -9.06 -14.05
CA TRP A 36 -7.58 -10.42 -14.55
C TRP A 36 -8.43 -11.32 -13.67
N ASN A 37 -9.45 -11.95 -14.24
CA ASN A 37 -10.31 -12.87 -13.52
C ASN A 37 -9.79 -14.31 -13.70
N PRO A 38 -9.32 -14.99 -12.65
CA PRO A 38 -8.85 -16.38 -12.73
C PRO A 38 -9.87 -17.36 -13.30
N ARG A 39 -11.17 -17.03 -13.26
CA ARG A 39 -12.23 -17.85 -13.90
C ARG A 39 -12.03 -17.98 -15.40
N ASP A 40 -11.45 -16.98 -16.06
CA ASP A 40 -11.17 -17.03 -17.51
C ASP A 40 -10.03 -18.00 -17.87
N PHE A 41 -9.27 -18.44 -16.86
CA PHE A 41 -8.15 -19.37 -16.98
C PHE A 41 -8.45 -20.73 -16.35
N SER A 42 -9.72 -20.99 -16.01
CA SER A 42 -10.17 -22.24 -15.39
C SER A 42 -10.69 -23.22 -16.44
N ASP A 43 -10.49 -24.52 -16.22
CA ASP A 43 -10.99 -25.56 -17.13
C ASP A 43 -12.50 -25.80 -16.96
N GLY A 44 -13.13 -26.27 -18.04
CA GLY A 44 -14.53 -26.69 -18.07
C GLY A 44 -15.56 -25.56 -18.07
N GLY A 45 -16.82 -25.91 -18.36
CA GLY A 45 -17.91 -24.93 -18.52
C GLY A 45 -18.27 -24.13 -17.27
N TYR A 46 -17.96 -24.66 -16.07
CA TYR A 46 -18.25 -24.02 -14.79
C TYR A 46 -17.19 -23.02 -14.33
N ARG A 47 -16.06 -22.89 -15.05
CA ARG A 47 -14.95 -21.98 -14.71
C ARG A 47 -14.57 -22.05 -13.22
N ARG A 48 -14.30 -23.28 -12.77
CA ARG A 48 -14.07 -23.61 -11.36
C ARG A 48 -12.71 -23.08 -10.92
N ILE A 49 -12.71 -22.27 -9.86
CA ILE A 49 -11.49 -21.64 -9.32
C ILE A 49 -11.11 -22.12 -7.91
N ASP A 50 -11.94 -22.94 -7.29
CA ASP A 50 -11.76 -23.39 -5.91
C ASP A 50 -12.20 -24.85 -5.69
N ASP A 51 -11.58 -25.52 -4.73
CA ASP A 51 -11.94 -26.88 -4.29
C ASP A 51 -11.81 -27.01 -2.76
N ARG A 52 -12.33 -28.11 -2.22
CA ARG A 52 -12.21 -28.44 -0.81
C ARG A 52 -10.75 -28.65 -0.42
N PRO A 53 -10.34 -28.20 0.77
CA PRO A 53 -8.98 -28.42 1.25
C PRO A 53 -8.70 -29.92 1.45
N PHE A 54 -7.48 -30.35 1.08
CA PHE A 54 -6.94 -31.62 1.56
C PHE A 54 -6.77 -31.58 3.08
N GLY A 55 -6.99 -32.72 3.75
CA GLY A 55 -7.00 -32.80 5.21
C GLY A 55 -8.36 -32.49 5.86
N GLY A 56 -9.36 -32.08 5.07
CA GLY A 56 -10.69 -31.73 5.57
C GLY A 56 -10.75 -30.30 6.14
N GLY A 57 -11.86 -29.98 6.80
CA GLY A 57 -12.16 -28.63 7.29
C GLY A 57 -13.24 -27.92 6.46
N PRO A 58 -13.82 -26.83 7.00
CA PRO A 58 -14.79 -26.01 6.28
C PRO A 58 -14.11 -25.18 5.18
N GLY A 59 -14.92 -24.61 4.29
CA GLY A 59 -14.47 -23.65 3.29
C GLY A 59 -13.88 -24.28 2.02
N MET A 60 -13.25 -23.41 1.21
CA MET A 60 -12.70 -23.73 -0.10
C MET A 60 -11.32 -23.08 -0.24
N VAL A 61 -10.46 -23.64 -1.09
CA VAL A 61 -9.12 -23.11 -1.39
C VAL A 61 -9.02 -22.85 -2.88
N MET A 62 -8.47 -21.69 -3.26
CA MET A 62 -8.26 -21.35 -4.66
C MET A 62 -7.25 -22.30 -5.32
N LEU A 63 -7.60 -22.80 -6.49
CA LEU A 63 -6.81 -23.75 -7.26
C LEU A 63 -5.52 -23.10 -7.81
N ALA A 64 -4.39 -23.80 -7.68
CA ALA A 64 -3.09 -23.34 -8.17
C ALA A 64 -3.06 -23.15 -9.70
N GLU A 65 -3.63 -24.10 -10.45
CA GLU A 65 -3.48 -24.17 -11.90
C GLU A 65 -4.14 -22.98 -12.66
N PRO A 66 -5.41 -22.60 -12.39
CA PRO A 66 -5.96 -21.40 -13.02
C PRO A 66 -5.23 -20.11 -12.65
N LEU A 67 -4.70 -20.02 -11.41
CA LEU A 67 -3.89 -18.88 -10.99
C LEU A 67 -2.55 -18.85 -11.74
N ALA A 68 -1.89 -19.99 -11.92
CA ALA A 68 -0.65 -20.10 -12.70
C ALA A 68 -0.87 -19.67 -14.16
N ARG A 69 -1.94 -20.17 -14.80
CA ARG A 69 -2.30 -19.77 -16.17
C ARG A 69 -2.63 -18.29 -16.30
N CYS A 70 -3.35 -17.74 -15.32
CA CYS A 70 -3.63 -16.30 -15.23
C CYS A 70 -2.32 -15.51 -15.10
N MET A 71 -1.38 -15.99 -14.28
CA MET A 71 -0.08 -15.36 -14.08
C MET A 71 0.76 -15.37 -15.37
N ASP A 72 0.82 -16.49 -16.07
CA ASP A 72 1.53 -16.61 -17.35
C ASP A 72 0.94 -15.72 -18.45
N ALA A 73 -0.39 -15.54 -18.46
CA ALA A 73 -1.05 -14.60 -19.36
C ALA A 73 -0.73 -13.13 -19.03
N ILE A 74 -0.65 -12.77 -17.74
CA ILE A 74 -0.20 -11.44 -17.29
C ILE A 74 1.25 -11.19 -17.72
N ARG A 75 2.16 -12.14 -17.47
CA ARG A 75 3.56 -12.05 -17.90
C ARG A 75 3.66 -11.84 -19.41
N GLN A 76 2.93 -12.63 -20.19
CA GLN A 76 2.87 -12.46 -21.64
C GLN A 76 2.37 -11.08 -22.05
N ALA A 77 1.29 -10.58 -21.45
CA ALA A 77 0.74 -9.26 -21.73
C ALA A 77 1.64 -8.10 -21.29
N ARG A 78 2.61 -8.36 -20.41
CA ARG A 78 3.66 -7.42 -20.02
C ARG A 78 4.94 -7.55 -20.86
N GLY A 79 5.05 -8.58 -21.70
CA GLY A 79 6.30 -8.91 -22.41
C GLY A 79 7.38 -9.45 -21.48
N GLU A 80 6.98 -10.00 -20.33
CA GLU A 80 7.88 -10.54 -19.30
C GLU A 80 8.04 -12.06 -19.47
N PRO A 81 9.17 -12.65 -19.04
CA PRO A 81 9.35 -14.11 -19.04
C PRO A 81 8.23 -14.83 -18.29
N GLN A 82 7.78 -16.00 -18.78
CA GLN A 82 6.72 -16.82 -18.17
C GLN A 82 7.28 -17.91 -17.24
N GLY A 83 6.42 -18.53 -16.41
CA GLY A 83 6.82 -19.56 -15.45
C GLY A 83 7.12 -19.03 -14.03
N PRO A 84 7.27 -19.93 -13.06
CA PRO A 84 7.36 -19.57 -11.63
C PRO A 84 8.61 -18.75 -11.30
N SER A 85 8.56 -18.06 -10.17
CA SER A 85 9.71 -17.34 -9.60
C SER A 85 10.68 -18.29 -8.89
N GLN A 86 10.18 -19.40 -8.36
CA GLN A 86 10.95 -20.37 -7.57
C GLN A 86 10.52 -21.81 -7.87
N GLY A 87 11.42 -22.76 -7.60
CA GLY A 87 11.14 -24.19 -7.77
C GLY A 87 11.37 -24.71 -9.20
N ALA A 88 10.72 -25.84 -9.52
CA ALA A 88 10.91 -26.51 -10.81
C ALA A 88 10.34 -25.67 -11.96
N GLY A 89 11.15 -25.41 -12.98
CA GLY A 89 10.77 -24.55 -14.11
C GLY A 89 10.86 -23.05 -13.81
N ALA A 90 11.47 -22.66 -12.69
CA ALA A 90 11.72 -21.26 -12.39
C ALA A 90 12.62 -20.62 -13.46
N VAL A 91 12.35 -19.36 -13.77
CA VAL A 91 13.22 -18.58 -14.64
C VAL A 91 14.51 -18.19 -13.92
N ASP A 92 15.53 -17.82 -14.69
CA ASP A 92 16.79 -17.36 -14.13
C ASP A 92 16.68 -15.99 -13.43
N ALA A 93 17.68 -15.65 -12.62
CA ALA A 93 17.70 -14.42 -11.85
C ALA A 93 17.63 -13.15 -12.71
N ALA A 94 18.24 -13.16 -13.91
CA ALA A 94 18.22 -12.01 -14.81
C ALA A 94 16.82 -11.79 -15.41
N ALA A 95 16.07 -12.86 -15.64
CA ALA A 95 14.66 -12.82 -16.03
C ALA A 95 13.75 -12.35 -14.89
N LEU A 96 14.07 -12.69 -13.63
CA LEU A 96 13.33 -12.20 -12.46
C LEU A 96 13.43 -10.68 -12.29
N GLU A 97 14.62 -10.10 -12.48
CA GLU A 97 14.83 -8.65 -12.39
C GLU A 97 14.00 -7.84 -13.40
N GLN A 98 13.59 -8.46 -14.51
CA GLN A 98 12.77 -7.83 -15.55
C GLN A 98 11.27 -7.86 -15.24
N ARG A 99 10.84 -8.63 -14.23
CA ARG A 99 9.44 -8.84 -13.89
C ARG A 99 8.96 -7.85 -12.84
N ALA A 100 7.70 -7.41 -12.98
CA ALA A 100 7.00 -6.83 -11.84
C ALA A 100 6.74 -7.89 -10.75
N PRO A 101 6.96 -7.63 -9.46
CA PRO A 101 6.72 -8.63 -8.41
C PRO A 101 5.24 -9.00 -8.29
N LEU A 102 4.95 -10.27 -7.97
CA LEU A 102 3.64 -10.74 -7.54
C LEU A 102 3.49 -10.55 -6.02
N VAL A 103 2.58 -9.68 -5.64
CA VAL A 103 2.24 -9.36 -4.25
C VAL A 103 0.93 -10.05 -3.88
N PHE A 104 0.96 -10.89 -2.86
CA PHE A 104 -0.23 -11.55 -2.30
C PHE A 104 -0.71 -10.84 -1.04
N PHE A 105 -1.97 -10.43 -1.02
CA PHE A 105 -2.60 -9.85 0.17
C PHE A 105 -3.15 -10.95 1.09
N THR A 106 -2.52 -11.11 2.25
CA THR A 106 -2.82 -12.16 3.22
C THR A 106 -2.49 -11.71 4.64
N PRO A 107 -3.27 -12.11 5.66
CA PRO A 107 -2.98 -11.76 7.05
C PRO A 107 -1.63 -12.28 7.55
N ALA A 108 -1.06 -13.31 6.91
CA ALA A 108 0.27 -13.84 7.22
C ALA A 108 1.42 -12.97 6.65
N GLY A 109 1.10 -11.98 5.81
CA GLY A 109 2.08 -11.10 5.17
C GLY A 109 2.67 -10.06 6.12
N GLN A 110 3.72 -9.37 5.65
CA GLN A 110 4.27 -8.25 6.39
C GLN A 110 3.23 -7.12 6.48
N PRO A 111 3.02 -6.50 7.66
CA PRO A 111 2.10 -5.38 7.78
C PRO A 111 2.46 -4.24 6.82
N LEU A 112 1.48 -3.75 6.06
CA LEU A 112 1.66 -2.66 5.12
C LEU A 112 2.11 -1.39 5.86
N ARG A 113 3.25 -0.84 5.43
CA ARG A 113 3.85 0.39 5.98
C ARG A 113 4.10 1.39 4.87
N HIS A 114 4.15 2.67 5.24
CA HIS A 114 4.42 3.75 4.28
C HIS A 114 5.78 3.58 3.58
N ALA A 115 6.79 3.01 4.25
CA ALA A 115 8.07 2.67 3.61
C ALA A 115 7.89 1.71 2.43
N THR A 116 7.16 0.62 2.61
CA THR A 116 6.83 -0.33 1.54
C THR A 116 6.02 0.35 0.43
N VAL A 117 5.06 1.21 0.77
CA VAL A 117 4.31 2.00 -0.22
C VAL A 117 5.25 2.87 -1.06
N ALA A 118 6.20 3.57 -0.44
CA ALA A 118 7.17 4.41 -1.12
C ALA A 118 8.10 3.59 -2.05
N GLU A 119 8.55 2.41 -1.60
CA GLU A 119 9.34 1.48 -2.42
C GLU A 119 8.58 1.07 -3.70
N PHE A 120 7.31 0.69 -3.58
CA PHE A 120 6.48 0.36 -4.74
C PHE A 120 6.16 1.57 -5.62
N ALA A 121 5.98 2.75 -5.02
CA ALA A 121 5.73 3.98 -5.77
C ALA A 121 6.94 4.45 -6.58
N ALA A 122 8.16 4.12 -6.14
CA ALA A 122 9.39 4.41 -6.86
C ALA A 122 9.71 3.37 -7.97
N SER A 123 9.04 2.22 -7.98
CA SER A 123 9.29 1.14 -8.96
C SER A 123 8.80 1.49 -10.37
N ALA A 124 9.65 1.38 -11.39
CA ALA A 124 9.23 1.61 -12.77
C ALA A 124 8.22 0.57 -13.29
N HIS A 125 8.30 -0.67 -12.80
CA HIS A 125 7.56 -1.83 -13.32
C HIS A 125 6.13 -1.95 -12.76
N GLY A 126 5.86 -1.33 -11.60
CA GLY A 126 4.65 -1.57 -10.80
C GLY A 126 4.63 -2.97 -10.20
N ALA A 127 3.45 -3.60 -10.11
CA ALA A 127 3.29 -4.92 -9.48
C ALA A 127 2.12 -5.72 -10.05
N VAL A 128 2.12 -7.03 -9.82
CA VAL A 128 0.93 -7.88 -9.97
C VAL A 128 0.36 -8.14 -8.57
N LEU A 129 -0.94 -7.98 -8.40
CA LEU A 129 -1.62 -7.92 -7.12
C LEU A 129 -2.63 -9.06 -7.02
N LEU A 130 -2.35 -10.06 -6.17
CA LEU A 130 -3.23 -11.20 -5.96
C LEU A 130 -4.22 -10.96 -4.82
N CYS A 131 -5.50 -10.94 -5.17
CA CYS A 131 -6.61 -10.89 -4.22
C CYS A 131 -7.11 -12.31 -3.94
N GLY A 132 -6.64 -12.91 -2.83
CA GLY A 132 -7.13 -14.21 -2.37
C GLY A 132 -8.60 -14.14 -1.93
N ARG A 133 -9.29 -15.28 -1.99
CA ARG A 133 -10.68 -15.49 -1.54
C ARG A 133 -10.79 -16.83 -0.81
N TYR A 134 -11.96 -17.06 -0.23
CA TYR A 134 -12.28 -18.28 0.52
C TYR A 134 -11.33 -18.44 1.72
N GLU A 135 -10.86 -19.65 2.02
CA GLU A 135 -9.88 -19.88 3.10
C GLU A 135 -8.45 -19.46 2.69
N GLY A 136 -8.20 -19.30 1.39
CA GLY A 136 -6.90 -18.88 0.87
C GLY A 136 -6.57 -19.47 -0.49
N VAL A 137 -5.28 -19.44 -0.80
CA VAL A 137 -4.69 -19.90 -2.06
C VAL A 137 -3.87 -21.15 -1.79
N ASP A 138 -3.86 -22.10 -2.73
CA ASP A 138 -3.01 -23.29 -2.64
C ASP A 138 -1.54 -22.90 -2.41
N GLN A 139 -0.96 -23.42 -1.33
CA GLN A 139 0.39 -23.05 -0.88
C GLN A 139 1.46 -23.28 -1.96
N ARG A 140 1.27 -24.26 -2.85
CA ARG A 140 2.24 -24.53 -3.94
C ARG A 140 2.30 -23.39 -4.94
N PHE A 141 1.18 -22.72 -5.20
CA PHE A 141 1.18 -21.51 -6.02
C PHE A 141 1.89 -20.37 -5.30
N VAL A 142 1.62 -20.20 -4.00
CA VAL A 142 2.28 -19.18 -3.17
C VAL A 142 3.80 -19.36 -3.19
N ASP A 143 4.29 -20.56 -2.88
CA ASP A 143 5.71 -20.87 -2.81
C ASP A 143 6.43 -20.70 -4.16
N ALA A 144 5.75 -20.99 -5.28
CA ALA A 144 6.35 -20.95 -6.61
C ALA A 144 6.29 -19.58 -7.28
N TYR A 145 5.25 -18.77 -7.05
CA TYR A 145 4.99 -17.55 -7.82
C TYR A 145 4.97 -16.26 -6.99
N VAL A 146 4.70 -16.31 -5.69
CA VAL A 146 4.52 -15.08 -4.89
C VAL A 146 5.88 -14.55 -4.44
N ASP A 147 6.17 -13.32 -4.83
CA ASP A 147 7.43 -12.64 -4.51
C ASP A 147 7.34 -11.89 -3.17
N ALA A 148 6.16 -11.39 -2.80
CA ALA A 148 5.93 -10.71 -1.54
C ALA A 148 4.52 -10.98 -0.97
N GLN A 149 4.41 -11.03 0.35
CA GLN A 149 3.14 -11.14 1.06
C GLN A 149 2.93 -9.91 1.94
N LEU A 150 1.80 -9.22 1.77
CA LEU A 150 1.45 -8.02 2.53
C LEU A 150 0.14 -8.20 3.29
N SER A 151 0.12 -7.77 4.55
CA SER A 151 -1.06 -7.74 5.41
C SER A 151 -1.54 -6.30 5.57
N LEU A 152 -2.86 -6.07 5.55
CA LEU A 152 -3.43 -4.76 5.85
C LEU A 152 -3.40 -4.46 7.37
N GLY A 153 -3.30 -5.49 8.20
CA GLY A 153 -3.26 -5.39 9.65
C GLY A 153 -3.76 -6.67 10.33
N ASP A 154 -3.78 -6.66 11.66
CA ASP A 154 -4.12 -7.82 12.49
C ASP A 154 -5.64 -8.05 12.59
N PHE A 155 -6.27 -8.28 11.44
CA PHE A 155 -7.68 -8.60 11.29
C PHE A 155 -7.92 -9.38 9.99
N VAL A 156 -9.11 -9.99 9.85
CA VAL A 156 -9.45 -10.83 8.71
C VAL A 156 -10.50 -10.16 7.84
N LEU A 157 -10.27 -10.18 6.53
CA LEU A 157 -11.20 -9.73 5.50
C LEU A 157 -11.73 -10.93 4.70
N SER A 158 -12.86 -10.74 4.01
CA SER A 158 -13.44 -11.77 3.14
C SER A 158 -12.67 -12.00 1.83
N GLY A 159 -11.67 -11.16 1.55
CA GLY A 159 -10.87 -11.21 0.34
C GLY A 159 -9.80 -10.11 0.31
N GLY A 160 -8.83 -10.28 -0.58
CA GLY A 160 -7.71 -9.35 -0.73
C GLY A 160 -8.06 -8.02 -1.41
N GLU A 161 -9.26 -7.84 -1.95
CA GLU A 161 -9.62 -6.68 -2.77
C GLU A 161 -9.54 -5.36 -2.01
N VAL A 162 -9.96 -5.33 -0.74
CA VAL A 162 -9.87 -4.12 0.10
C VAL A 162 -8.41 -3.78 0.41
N ALA A 163 -7.57 -4.80 0.65
CA ALA A 163 -6.14 -4.60 0.87
C ALA A 163 -5.44 -4.11 -0.40
N ALA A 164 -5.79 -4.67 -1.57
CA ALA A 164 -5.28 -4.23 -2.87
C ALA A 164 -5.71 -2.79 -3.19
N ALA A 165 -6.97 -2.42 -2.92
CA ALA A 165 -7.46 -1.06 -3.11
C ALA A 165 -6.74 -0.07 -2.18
N ALA A 166 -6.55 -0.41 -0.90
CA ALA A 166 -5.82 0.42 0.04
C ALA A 166 -4.34 0.60 -0.35
N PHE A 167 -3.69 -0.49 -0.78
CA PHE A 167 -2.33 -0.47 -1.29
C PHE A 167 -2.21 0.41 -2.55
N LEU A 168 -3.10 0.22 -3.53
CA LEU A 168 -3.11 1.02 -4.74
C LEU A 168 -3.34 2.50 -4.45
N ASP A 169 -4.33 2.84 -3.63
CA ASP A 169 -4.61 4.24 -3.26
C ASP A 169 -3.35 4.92 -2.68
N ALA A 170 -2.67 4.24 -1.75
CA ALA A 170 -1.46 4.76 -1.13
C ALA A 170 -0.31 4.93 -2.14
N VAL A 171 -0.09 3.97 -3.04
CA VAL A 171 0.99 4.01 -4.04
C VAL A 171 0.70 5.04 -5.13
N LEU A 172 -0.53 5.09 -5.63
CA LEU A 172 -0.95 6.02 -6.68
C LEU A 172 -0.86 7.48 -6.21
N ARG A 173 -1.15 7.73 -4.94
CA ARG A 173 -1.04 9.07 -4.36
C ARG A 173 0.39 9.62 -4.38
N LEU A 174 1.40 8.77 -4.35
CA LEU A 174 2.82 9.17 -4.41
C LEU A 174 3.37 9.34 -5.83
N GLN A 175 2.57 9.07 -6.87
CA GLN A 175 3.03 9.23 -8.25
C GLN A 175 3.22 10.71 -8.61
N PRO A 176 4.24 11.03 -9.42
CA PRO A 176 4.42 12.39 -9.93
C PRO A 176 3.13 12.90 -10.58
N GLU A 177 2.87 14.20 -10.44
CA GLU A 177 1.74 14.91 -11.07
C GLU A 177 0.34 14.55 -10.52
N VAL A 178 0.21 13.59 -9.58
CA VAL A 178 -1.08 13.24 -8.97
C VAL A 178 -1.53 14.24 -7.89
N LEU A 179 -0.57 14.77 -7.14
CA LEU A 179 -0.79 15.83 -6.16
C LEU A 179 -0.33 17.17 -6.74
N ASN A 180 -1.24 18.16 -6.73
CA ASN A 180 -1.01 19.46 -7.35
C ASN A 180 0.10 20.28 -6.67
N ASP A 181 0.34 20.04 -5.38
CA ASP A 181 1.40 20.67 -4.62
C ASP A 181 2.42 19.60 -4.23
N ALA A 182 3.61 19.72 -4.81
CA ALA A 182 4.72 18.80 -4.58
C ALA A 182 5.09 18.68 -3.09
N GLN A 183 4.75 19.68 -2.25
CA GLN A 183 5.00 19.62 -0.80
C GLN A 183 3.93 18.86 -0.01
N SER A 184 2.77 18.55 -0.61
CA SER A 184 1.65 17.97 0.12
C SER A 184 1.89 16.55 0.63
N HIS A 185 2.68 15.72 -0.08
CA HIS A 185 3.02 14.38 0.42
C HIS A 185 4.23 14.40 1.35
N VAL A 186 5.13 15.38 1.18
CA VAL A 186 6.36 15.51 1.97
C VAL A 186 6.04 15.70 3.46
N GLN A 187 4.89 16.29 3.81
CA GLN A 187 4.49 16.57 5.20
C GLN A 187 3.49 15.54 5.77
N ASP A 188 3.25 14.42 5.08
CA ASP A 188 2.32 13.41 5.59
C ASP A 188 2.85 12.67 6.81
N SER A 189 1.91 12.12 7.57
CA SER A 189 2.23 11.15 8.62
C SER A 189 3.01 9.97 8.04
N PHE A 190 3.99 9.48 8.81
CA PHE A 190 4.82 8.32 8.50
C PHE A 190 5.82 8.50 7.35
N HIS A 191 5.99 9.70 6.80
CA HIS A 191 6.94 9.94 5.71
C HIS A 191 8.40 9.65 6.17
N PRO A 192 9.09 8.63 5.62
CA PRO A 192 10.39 8.19 6.11
C PRO A 192 11.50 9.22 5.97
N GLU A 193 11.44 10.05 4.91
CA GLU A 193 12.44 11.08 4.66
C GLU A 193 12.33 12.29 5.61
N LEU A 194 11.20 12.44 6.31
CA LEU A 194 11.08 13.44 7.37
C LEU A 194 11.62 12.90 8.69
N ASP A 195 10.89 11.92 9.24
CA ASP A 195 11.13 11.39 10.58
C ASP A 195 10.31 10.11 10.88
N GLY A 196 9.21 9.89 10.16
CA GLY A 196 8.26 8.79 10.41
C GLY A 196 7.20 9.11 11.47
N LEU A 197 7.06 10.36 11.89
CA LEU A 197 6.11 10.81 12.91
C LEU A 197 4.72 11.09 12.33
N LEU A 198 3.76 11.37 13.22
CA LEU A 198 2.42 11.83 12.83
C LEU A 198 2.45 13.31 12.43
N ASP A 199 1.55 13.69 11.54
CA ASP A 199 1.38 15.09 11.12
C ASP A 199 0.78 15.94 12.25
N CYS A 200 0.95 17.25 12.14
CA CYS A 200 0.40 18.25 13.02
C CYS A 200 -1.12 18.45 12.84
N PRO A 201 -1.81 19.06 13.82
CA PRO A 201 -3.20 19.45 13.66
C PRO A 201 -3.39 20.55 12.60
N HIS A 202 -4.43 20.40 11.79
CA HIS A 202 -4.80 21.37 10.75
C HIS A 202 -5.98 22.24 11.17
N TYR A 203 -5.92 23.51 10.77
CA TYR A 203 -6.98 24.49 11.02
C TYR A 203 -7.36 25.17 9.70
N THR A 204 -8.63 25.47 9.54
CA THR A 204 -9.15 26.22 8.40
C THR A 204 -10.17 27.25 8.86
N ARG A 205 -10.64 28.07 7.94
CA ARG A 205 -11.63 29.13 8.21
C ARG A 205 -12.94 28.50 8.71
N PRO A 206 -13.67 29.15 9.63
CA PRO A 206 -13.41 30.49 10.22
C PRO A 206 -12.39 30.47 11.38
N VAL A 207 -11.85 31.64 11.75
CA VAL A 207 -10.88 31.79 12.86
C VAL A 207 -11.44 31.34 14.21
N THR A 208 -12.74 31.56 14.43
CA THR A 208 -13.43 31.10 15.65
C THR A 208 -14.60 30.21 15.27
N TRP A 209 -14.61 28.98 15.78
CA TRP A 209 -15.72 28.05 15.62
C TRP A 209 -16.16 27.53 16.99
N ARG A 210 -17.43 27.79 17.36
CA ARG A 210 -18.01 27.39 18.66
C ARG A 210 -17.17 27.81 19.88
N GLY A 211 -16.59 29.00 19.83
CA GLY A 211 -15.72 29.53 20.90
C GLY A 211 -14.29 28.99 20.89
N GLN A 212 -13.95 28.06 20.00
CA GLN A 212 -12.57 27.60 19.80
C GLN A 212 -11.89 28.48 18.76
N VAL A 213 -10.70 29.00 19.09
CA VAL A 213 -9.95 29.93 18.25
C VAL A 213 -8.75 29.21 17.63
N VAL A 214 -8.47 29.47 16.35
CA VAL A 214 -7.26 29.00 15.68
C VAL A 214 -6.01 29.52 16.42
N PRO A 215 -4.97 28.69 16.67
CA PRO A 215 -3.74 29.14 17.31
C PRO A 215 -3.17 30.41 16.68
N GLU A 216 -2.87 31.43 17.48
CA GLU A 216 -2.44 32.76 17.02
C GLU A 216 -1.20 32.68 16.11
N VAL A 217 -0.28 31.76 16.39
CA VAL A 217 0.92 31.52 15.56
C VAL A 217 0.57 31.20 14.10
N LEU A 218 -0.54 30.50 13.85
CA LEU A 218 -1.01 30.17 12.50
C LEU A 218 -1.61 31.37 11.77
N LEU A 219 -1.96 32.44 12.49
CA LEU A 219 -2.49 33.70 11.94
C LEU A 219 -1.40 34.75 11.71
N SER A 220 -0.17 34.49 12.16
CA SER A 220 0.92 35.47 12.20
C SER A 220 1.60 35.75 10.85
N GLY A 221 1.47 34.82 9.89
CA GLY A 221 2.20 34.88 8.62
C GLY A 221 3.71 34.60 8.72
N ASP A 222 4.24 34.35 9.93
CA ASP A 222 5.65 34.01 10.14
C ASP A 222 5.89 32.51 9.85
N HIS A 223 6.39 32.23 8.65
CA HIS A 223 6.65 30.87 8.19
C HIS A 223 7.58 30.08 9.11
N ALA A 224 8.59 30.71 9.72
CA ALA A 224 9.54 30.03 10.60
C ALA A 224 8.88 29.65 11.94
N ARG A 225 8.06 30.55 12.51
CA ARG A 225 7.27 30.24 13.72
C ARG A 225 6.21 29.19 13.46
N ILE A 226 5.55 29.23 12.30
CA ILE A 226 4.56 28.23 11.89
C ILE A 226 5.22 26.86 11.73
N ALA A 227 6.35 26.76 11.01
CA ALA A 227 7.06 25.51 10.83
C ALA A 227 7.52 24.91 12.17
N ARG A 228 8.06 25.74 13.06
CA ARG A 228 8.43 25.32 14.42
C ARG A 228 7.22 24.81 15.21
N TRP A 229 6.11 25.54 15.19
CA TRP A 229 4.89 25.13 15.88
C TRP A 229 4.35 23.79 15.33
N ARG A 230 4.31 23.62 14.01
CA ARG A 230 3.88 22.35 13.37
C ARG A 230 4.75 21.18 13.80
N ARG A 231 6.08 21.37 13.79
CA ARG A 231 7.05 20.38 14.28
C ARG A 231 6.78 20.00 15.74
N GLN A 232 6.60 20.99 16.61
CA GLN A 232 6.30 20.75 18.03
C GLN A 232 4.99 19.97 18.21
N GLN A 233 3.93 20.32 17.47
CA GLN A 233 2.67 19.59 17.57
C GLN A 233 2.76 18.16 17.04
N SER A 234 3.49 17.93 15.95
CA SER A 234 3.79 16.59 15.41
C SER A 234 4.51 15.71 16.45
N LEU A 235 5.51 16.26 17.14
CA LEU A 235 6.22 15.56 18.22
C LEU A 235 5.27 15.21 19.37
N LEU A 236 4.50 16.18 19.87
CA LEU A 236 3.61 15.99 21.01
C LEU A 236 2.48 14.98 20.70
N ILE A 237 1.89 15.05 19.51
CA ILE A 237 0.83 14.10 19.12
C ILE A 237 1.40 12.69 18.91
N SER A 238 2.61 12.58 18.36
CA SER A 238 3.30 11.30 18.20
C SER A 238 3.67 10.69 19.55
N ALA A 239 4.22 11.48 20.48
CA ALA A 239 4.51 11.04 21.84
C ALA A 239 3.26 10.50 22.55
N ARG A 240 2.13 11.20 22.38
CA ARG A 240 0.86 10.82 23.01
C ARG A 240 0.19 9.60 22.39
N LEU A 241 0.12 9.53 21.05
CA LEU A 241 -0.71 8.53 20.36
C LEU A 241 0.09 7.35 19.80
N ARG A 242 1.35 7.57 19.43
CA ARG A 242 2.24 6.59 18.79
C ARG A 242 3.67 6.69 19.33
N PRO A 243 3.87 6.47 20.65
CA PRO A 243 5.19 6.57 21.28
C PRO A 243 6.22 5.61 20.66
N ASP A 244 5.75 4.53 20.02
CA ASP A 244 6.58 3.60 19.26
C ASP A 244 7.28 4.26 18.06
N LEU A 245 6.62 5.17 17.33
CA LEU A 245 7.22 5.92 16.23
C LEU A 245 8.29 6.87 16.74
N LEU A 246 8.05 7.51 17.88
CA LEU A 246 9.02 8.41 18.50
C LEU A 246 10.27 7.64 18.97
N ALA A 247 10.08 6.47 19.58
CA ALA A 247 11.18 5.59 19.96
C ALA A 247 11.98 5.13 18.72
N GLN A 248 11.31 4.84 17.61
CA GLN A 248 11.97 4.53 16.34
C GLN A 248 12.77 5.72 15.80
N ALA A 249 12.15 6.89 15.67
CA ALA A 249 12.80 8.11 15.19
C ALA A 249 14.03 8.47 16.03
N ARG A 250 13.95 8.28 17.36
CA ARG A 250 15.08 8.47 18.28
C ARG A 250 16.22 7.48 18.02
N ARG A 251 15.92 6.18 17.84
CA ARG A 251 16.94 5.16 17.50
C ARG A 251 17.62 5.42 16.16
N GLU A 252 16.88 5.96 15.21
CA GLU A 252 17.37 6.28 13.87
C GLU A 252 18.04 7.67 13.77
N GLY A 253 18.15 8.40 14.90
CA GLY A 253 18.82 9.70 14.94
C GLY A 253 18.06 10.82 14.23
N ARG A 254 16.74 10.68 14.04
CA ARG A 254 15.89 11.64 13.31
C ARG A 254 15.30 12.75 14.19
N LEU A 255 15.65 12.79 15.47
CA LEU A 255 15.24 13.84 16.41
C LEU A 255 16.42 14.79 16.67
N SER A 256 16.19 16.08 16.45
CA SER A 256 17.16 17.12 16.78
C SER A 256 17.19 17.41 18.29
N GLN A 257 18.23 18.10 18.75
CA GLN A 257 18.30 18.55 20.15
C GLN A 257 17.10 19.43 20.54
N GLY A 258 16.60 20.26 19.61
CA GLY A 258 15.42 21.09 19.84
C GLY A 258 14.13 20.27 19.95
N ASP A 259 14.03 19.15 19.24
CA ASP A 259 12.89 18.24 19.35
C ASP A 259 12.85 17.57 20.73
N GLU A 260 14.01 17.10 21.22
CA GLU A 260 14.11 16.48 22.54
C GLU A 260 13.81 17.47 23.68
N GLN A 261 14.25 18.72 23.55
CA GLN A 261 13.88 19.79 24.49
C GLN A 261 12.37 20.06 24.49
N CYS A 262 11.73 20.06 23.31
CA CYS A 262 10.28 20.23 23.21
C CYS A 262 9.52 19.09 23.91
N LEU A 263 9.96 17.85 23.73
CA LEU A 263 9.33 16.68 24.35
C LEU A 263 9.44 16.73 25.87
N GLN A 264 10.60 17.11 26.41
CA GLN A 264 10.81 17.27 27.86
C GLN A 264 9.94 18.38 28.47
N ALA A 265 9.68 19.45 27.72
CA ALA A 265 8.86 20.57 28.18
C ALA A 265 7.35 20.30 28.13
N GLY A 266 6.91 19.30 27.35
CA GLY A 266 5.49 18.94 27.18
C GLY A 266 4.97 17.88 28.16
N ASP A 267 5.86 17.24 28.94
CA ASP A 267 5.53 16.24 29.97
C ASP A 267 5.21 16.86 31.35
N GLY A 268 5.09 18.20 31.44
CA GLY A 268 4.73 18.96 32.64
C GLY A 268 3.44 19.77 32.48
#